data_AF-A0AAF6BWR5-F1
#
_entry.id   AF-A0AAF6BWR5-F1
#
_cell.length_a   1.000
_cell.length_b   1.000
_cell.length_c   1.000
_cell.angle_alpha   90.00
_cell.angle_beta   90.00
_cell.angle_gamma   90.00
#
_symmetry.space_group_name_H-M   'P 1'
#
loop_
_entity.id
_entity.type
_entity.pdbx_description
1 polymer ?
#
loop_
_entity_poly.entity_id
_entity_poly.type
_entity_poly.pdbx_seq_one_letter_code
_entity_poly.pdbx_strand_id
1 'polypeptide(L)'
;MLFGQELLSSGDAENVVLSRKSALQSALVRLLVKKNVTSVEELVATQGLEMSIPRYVRVNTLKIPRWEGIKSLQEIADSVKEDDLIPDLLILPAGTDLHKHPFVLDGSLLLQGKASCMPAPVLAPKPGWEVIDACAAPGNKTVHLAALMKGKGRIHACEVDSKRVLRLRDTVSRAGASNVEVHHGDFLKIDPSKSPFSKVQGILLDPSCSGSGTVVQRLDHLLPSSTAGTEKQDAEIHRVEQLAQFQERALLHALSFPAVERVVYSTCSLHQRENEDVVKSVLSQARGFRLATALPKWPHRGLPVFPGANHLVRTEPSRDHMDGFFVALFVRKEDGDSDDELTIVPVQDIPSNEESKASNSSPQSVKPESVENHEAGKLSKLRRRKLKRQRKKEQAAAAGPAKEASS
;
A
#
# COMPACT_ATOMS: atom_id res chain seq x y z
N MET A 1 -48.19 16.88 2.77
CA MET A 1 -48.73 16.09 3.90
C MET A 1 -47.79 14.89 4.05
N LEU A 2 -47.13 14.56 5.16
CA LEU A 2 -47.20 14.93 6.58
C LEU A 2 -45.82 14.66 7.24
N PHE A 3 -45.58 15.31 8.38
CA PHE A 3 -44.33 15.39 9.16
C PHE A 3 -43.88 14.08 9.83
N GLY A 4 -42.56 13.93 10.03
CA GLY A 4 -41.88 13.31 11.18
C GLY A 4 -42.25 11.89 11.63
N GLN A 5 -41.39 10.91 11.33
CA GLN A 5 -41.13 9.76 12.22
C GLN A 5 -39.80 9.08 11.86
N GLU A 6 -39.28 8.36 12.85
CA GLU A 6 -37.90 7.95 13.12
C GLU A 6 -37.23 7.05 12.08
N LEU A 7 -35.88 7.10 12.08
CA LEU A 7 -34.99 6.10 11.49
C LEU A 7 -35.37 4.71 12.01
N LEU A 8 -35.85 3.83 11.13
CA LEU A 8 -35.99 2.40 11.42
C LEU A 8 -35.20 1.59 10.39
N SER A 9 -33.96 1.25 10.77
CA SER A 9 -33.25 0.05 10.32
C SER A 9 -31.99 -0.14 11.18
N SER A 10 -32.16 -0.44 12.47
CA SER A 10 -31.08 -0.95 13.32
C SER A 10 -31.02 -2.48 13.16
N GLY A 11 -29.92 -2.96 12.59
CA GLY A 11 -29.70 -4.38 12.33
C GLY A 11 -29.55 -5.18 13.63
N ASP A 12 -29.79 -6.50 13.53
CA ASP A 12 -29.81 -7.47 14.63
C ASP A 12 -28.64 -7.38 15.63
N ALA A 13 -27.48 -6.86 15.22
CA ALA A 13 -26.32 -6.64 16.08
C ALA A 13 -26.57 -5.59 17.18
N GLU A 14 -27.31 -4.51 16.90
CA GLU A 14 -27.52 -3.42 17.86
C GLU A 14 -28.46 -3.86 19.00
N ASN A 15 -29.50 -4.63 18.67
CA ASN A 15 -30.40 -5.25 19.65
C ASN A 15 -29.68 -6.28 20.54
N VAL A 16 -28.75 -7.06 19.97
CA VAL A 16 -27.92 -8.01 20.73
C VAL A 16 -26.97 -7.29 21.69
N VAL A 17 -26.37 -6.17 21.27
CA VAL A 17 -25.48 -5.37 22.14
C VAL A 17 -26.29 -4.67 23.24
N LEU A 18 -27.45 -4.09 22.91
CA LEU A 18 -28.32 -3.42 23.88
C LEU A 18 -28.88 -4.39 24.93
N SER A 19 -29.27 -5.61 24.52
CA SER A 19 -29.75 -6.65 25.46
C SER A 19 -28.69 -7.13 26.46
N ARG A 20 -27.40 -6.87 26.19
CA ARG A 20 -26.27 -7.23 27.07
C ARG A 20 -25.57 -6.02 27.70
N LYS A 21 -26.15 -4.83 27.58
CA LYS A 21 -25.55 -3.56 28.03
C LYS A 21 -25.09 -3.60 29.50
N SER A 22 -25.92 -4.10 30.40
CA SER A 22 -25.59 -4.19 31.84
C SER A 22 -24.43 -5.15 32.12
N ALA A 23 -24.39 -6.29 31.44
CA ALA A 23 -23.30 -7.26 31.56
C ALA A 23 -21.98 -6.71 31.01
N LEU A 24 -22.02 -5.99 29.89
CA LEU A 24 -20.86 -5.31 29.29
C LEU A 24 -20.34 -4.18 30.19
N GLN A 25 -21.22 -3.34 30.74
CA GLN A 25 -20.85 -2.29 31.69
C GLN A 25 -20.21 -2.88 32.96
N SER A 26 -20.79 -3.95 33.50
CA SER A 26 -20.24 -4.65 34.67
C SER A 26 -18.87 -5.27 34.38
N ALA A 27 -18.68 -5.84 33.19
CA ALA A 27 -17.39 -6.38 32.75
C ALA A 27 -16.34 -5.28 32.60
N LEU A 28 -16.71 -4.14 32.01
CA LEU A 28 -15.84 -2.97 31.84
C LEU A 28 -15.36 -2.42 33.19
N VAL A 29 -16.27 -2.23 34.16
CA VAL A 29 -15.92 -1.76 35.52
C VAL A 29 -14.94 -2.72 36.21
N ARG A 30 -15.16 -4.04 36.11
CA ARG A 30 -14.20 -5.02 36.64
C ARG A 30 -12.83 -4.92 35.98
N LEU A 31 -12.79 -4.61 34.68
CA LEU A 31 -11.56 -4.47 33.91
C LEU A 31 -10.79 -3.21 34.30
N LEU A 32 -11.49 -2.08 34.50
CA LEU A 32 -10.93 -0.82 35.01
C LEU A 32 -10.27 -1.02 36.39
N VAL A 33 -10.98 -1.64 37.33
CA VAL A 33 -10.46 -1.94 38.67
C VAL A 33 -9.26 -2.88 38.61
N LYS A 34 -9.34 -3.96 37.80
CA LYS A 34 -8.23 -4.93 37.66
C LYS A 34 -6.96 -4.29 37.08
N LYS A 35 -7.11 -3.29 36.20
CA LYS A 35 -6.01 -2.57 35.54
C LYS A 35 -5.59 -1.31 36.29
N ASN A 36 -6.22 -0.99 37.42
CA ASN A 36 -5.94 0.18 38.25
C ASN A 36 -6.05 1.51 37.47
N VAL A 37 -7.06 1.60 36.61
CA VAL A 37 -7.38 2.78 35.79
C VAL A 37 -8.80 3.24 36.06
N THR A 38 -9.06 4.53 35.93
CA THR A 38 -10.32 5.17 36.34
C THR A 38 -11.28 5.43 35.19
N SER A 39 -10.78 5.40 33.96
CA SER A 39 -11.56 5.66 32.75
C SER A 39 -11.26 4.66 31.63
N VAL A 40 -12.18 4.57 30.67
CA VAL A 40 -11.98 3.74 29.48
C VAL A 40 -10.82 4.27 28.65
N GLU A 41 -10.64 5.59 28.63
CA GLU A 41 -9.54 6.28 27.98
C GLU A 41 -8.18 5.85 28.58
N GLU A 42 -8.07 5.77 29.91
CA GLU A 42 -6.86 5.26 30.58
C GLU A 42 -6.67 3.75 30.37
N LEU A 43 -7.76 2.99 30.29
CA LEU A 43 -7.72 1.55 30.01
C LEU A 43 -7.21 1.24 28.59
N VAL A 44 -7.61 2.07 27.63
CA VAL A 44 -7.13 1.99 26.24
C VAL A 44 -5.68 2.47 26.16
N ALA A 45 -5.32 3.55 26.87
CA ALA A 45 -3.96 4.09 26.92
C ALA A 45 -2.95 3.14 27.60
N THR A 46 -3.37 2.33 28.56
CA THR A 46 -2.51 1.34 29.24
C THR A 46 -2.35 0.02 28.48
N GLN A 47 -3.20 -0.25 27.48
CA GLN A 47 -3.12 -1.46 26.63
C GLN A 47 -2.55 -1.20 25.24
N GLY A 48 -2.63 0.04 24.75
CA GLY A 48 -2.00 0.45 23.50
C GLY A 48 -0.62 1.04 23.75
N LEU A 49 0.42 0.39 23.25
CA LEU A 49 1.43 1.19 22.55
C LEU A 49 0.63 1.96 21.49
N GLU A 50 0.33 3.24 21.73
CA GLU A 50 -0.22 4.14 20.69
C GLU A 50 0.83 4.27 19.60
N MET A 51 0.95 3.24 18.77
CA MET A 51 1.60 3.36 17.50
C MET A 51 0.62 4.15 16.64
N SER A 52 0.78 5.47 16.63
CA SER A 52 0.02 6.37 15.75
C SER A 52 0.44 6.10 14.31
N ILE A 53 -0.12 5.05 13.70
CA ILE A 53 0.27 4.66 12.35
C ILE A 53 -0.31 5.68 11.37
N PRO A 54 0.54 6.30 10.52
CA PRO A 54 0.08 7.28 9.56
C PRO A 54 -1.02 6.72 8.64
N ARG A 55 -1.91 7.59 8.18
CA ARG A 55 -2.87 7.22 7.14
C ARG A 55 -2.15 7.26 5.80
N TYR A 56 -2.09 6.11 5.15
CA TYR A 56 -1.51 5.98 3.81
C TYR A 56 -2.60 6.01 2.74
N VAL A 57 -2.35 6.76 1.67
CA VAL A 57 -3.24 6.92 0.52
C VAL A 57 -2.44 6.87 -0.75
N ARG A 58 -2.76 5.95 -1.66
CA ARG A 58 -2.12 5.87 -2.96
C ARG A 58 -2.93 6.64 -4.00
N VAL A 59 -2.28 7.54 -4.74
CA VAL A 59 -2.90 8.23 -5.87
C VAL A 59 -3.01 7.26 -7.05
N ASN A 60 -4.20 7.23 -7.67
CA ASN A 60 -4.43 6.49 -8.89
C ASN A 60 -4.09 7.36 -10.11
N THR A 61 -2.88 7.21 -10.62
CA THR A 61 -2.37 7.95 -11.78
C THR A 61 -3.07 7.62 -13.11
N LEU A 62 -3.98 6.64 -13.13
CA LEU A 62 -4.90 6.43 -14.25
C LEU A 62 -6.00 7.49 -14.33
N LYS A 63 -6.36 8.11 -13.19
CA LYS A 63 -7.48 9.06 -13.11
C LYS A 63 -7.01 10.49 -12.90
N ILE A 64 -6.08 10.70 -11.98
CA ILE A 64 -5.61 12.03 -11.61
C ILE A 64 -4.08 12.07 -11.48
N PRO A 65 -3.42 13.18 -11.81
CA PRO A 65 -2.02 13.37 -11.51
C PRO A 65 -1.79 13.52 -9.99
N ARG A 66 -0.59 13.18 -9.51
CA ARG A 66 -0.23 13.23 -8.08
C ARG A 66 -0.52 14.58 -7.42
N TRP A 67 -0.19 15.68 -8.09
CA TRP A 67 -0.36 17.04 -7.54
C TRP A 67 -1.83 17.37 -7.23
N GLU A 68 -2.77 16.82 -8.00
CA GLU A 68 -4.21 17.03 -7.78
C GLU A 68 -4.67 16.26 -6.54
N GLY A 69 -4.18 15.03 -6.35
CA GLY A 69 -4.41 14.25 -5.13
C GLY A 69 -3.86 14.96 -3.88
N ILE A 70 -2.65 15.50 -3.94
CA ILE A 70 -2.05 16.28 -2.85
C ILE A 70 -2.92 17.50 -2.51
N LYS A 71 -3.30 18.29 -3.53
CA LYS A 71 -4.12 19.49 -3.35
C LYS A 71 -5.44 19.17 -2.67
N SER A 72 -6.14 18.13 -3.11
CA SER A 72 -7.42 17.71 -2.53
C SER A 72 -7.30 17.29 -1.07
N LEU A 73 -6.20 16.61 -0.71
CA LEU A 73 -5.99 16.15 0.66
C LEU A 73 -5.53 17.27 1.61
N GLN A 74 -4.86 18.30 1.10
CA GLN A 74 -4.46 19.48 1.87
C GLN A 74 -5.64 20.32 2.36
N GLU A 75 -6.83 20.16 1.77
CA GLU A 75 -8.05 20.85 2.21
C GLU A 75 -8.62 20.26 3.51
N ILE A 76 -8.25 19.03 3.85
CA ILE A 76 -8.84 18.25 4.96
C ILE A 76 -7.84 17.74 5.99
N ALA A 77 -6.54 17.76 5.68
CA ALA A 77 -5.49 17.28 6.57
C ALA A 77 -4.41 18.34 6.79
N ASP A 78 -3.95 18.46 8.03
CA ASP A 78 -2.92 19.42 8.43
C ASP A 78 -1.56 19.18 7.77
N SER A 79 -1.30 17.93 7.34
CA SER A 79 -0.07 17.56 6.67
C SER A 79 -0.32 16.49 5.62
N VAL A 80 0.28 16.66 4.45
CA VAL A 80 0.33 15.65 3.39
C VAL A 80 1.79 15.56 2.95
N LYS A 81 2.40 14.41 3.15
CA LYS A 81 3.78 14.13 2.74
C LYS A 81 3.78 13.07 1.64
N GLU A 82 4.79 13.09 0.78
CA GLU A 82 5.04 12.01 -0.18
C GLU A 82 5.93 10.95 0.46
N ASP A 83 5.76 9.70 0.02
CA ASP A 83 6.67 8.62 0.38
C ASP A 83 7.90 8.61 -0.54
N ASP A 84 9.09 8.49 0.05
CA ASP A 84 10.35 8.53 -0.70
C ASP A 84 10.67 7.22 -1.45
N LEU A 85 9.96 6.13 -1.16
CA LEU A 85 10.25 4.80 -1.69
C LEU A 85 9.15 4.29 -2.63
N ILE A 86 7.89 4.54 -2.27
CA ILE A 86 6.74 4.04 -3.01
C ILE A 86 6.16 5.18 -3.86
N PRO A 87 6.16 5.05 -5.20
CA PRO A 87 5.62 6.09 -6.06
C PRO A 87 4.14 6.32 -5.78
N ASP A 88 3.73 7.58 -5.86
CA ASP A 88 2.33 8.01 -5.74
C ASP A 88 1.68 7.69 -4.38
N LEU A 89 2.47 7.33 -3.36
CA LEU A 89 1.99 7.12 -2.01
C LEU A 89 2.09 8.42 -1.20
N LEU A 90 0.99 8.79 -0.58
CA LEU A 90 0.86 9.95 0.29
C LEU A 90 0.67 9.50 1.74
N ILE A 91 1.24 10.28 2.66
CA ILE A 91 1.28 10.03 4.10
C ILE A 91 0.57 11.19 4.79
N LEU A 92 -0.48 10.87 5.55
CA LEU A 92 -1.29 11.81 6.31
C LEU A 92 -1.23 11.47 7.82
N PRO A 93 -1.56 12.42 8.71
CA PRO A 93 -1.68 12.16 10.14
C PRO A 93 -2.55 10.95 10.45
N ALA A 94 -2.18 10.21 11.50
CA ALA A 94 -2.98 9.12 12.03
C ALA A 94 -4.41 9.58 12.32
N GLY A 95 -5.39 8.71 12.11
CA GLY A 95 -6.81 9.02 12.35
C GLY A 95 -7.51 9.87 11.28
N THR A 96 -6.81 10.34 10.24
CA THR A 96 -7.46 11.07 9.13
C THR A 96 -8.51 10.18 8.45
N ASP A 97 -9.78 10.60 8.47
CA ASP A 97 -10.90 9.92 7.82
C ASP A 97 -11.07 10.43 6.38
N LEU A 98 -11.02 9.48 5.44
CA LEU A 98 -11.15 9.72 4.00
C LEU A 98 -12.23 8.86 3.36
N HIS A 99 -13.00 8.10 4.15
CA HIS A 99 -13.95 7.12 3.60
C HIS A 99 -15.06 7.76 2.77
N LYS A 100 -15.41 9.02 3.06
CA LYS A 100 -16.39 9.82 2.31
C LYS A 100 -15.77 10.80 1.32
N HIS A 101 -14.44 10.82 1.20
CA HIS A 101 -13.75 11.75 0.32
C HIS A 101 -14.11 11.44 -1.15
N PRO A 102 -14.48 12.43 -1.98
CA PRO A 102 -14.92 12.18 -3.36
C PRO A 102 -13.93 11.36 -4.18
N PHE A 103 -12.63 11.66 -4.07
CA PHE A 103 -11.60 10.90 -4.77
C PHE A 103 -11.39 9.47 -4.25
N VAL A 104 -11.79 9.16 -3.01
CA VAL A 104 -11.77 7.78 -2.52
C VAL A 104 -12.98 7.02 -3.07
N LEU A 105 -14.15 7.66 -3.07
CA LEU A 105 -15.40 7.07 -3.55
C LEU A 105 -15.36 6.77 -5.06
N ASP A 106 -14.68 7.60 -5.84
CA ASP A 106 -14.57 7.42 -7.28
C ASP A 106 -13.32 6.62 -7.71
N GLY A 107 -12.44 6.20 -6.78
CA GLY A 107 -11.23 5.42 -7.06
C GLY A 107 -10.02 6.21 -7.57
N SER A 108 -10.04 7.55 -7.50
CA SER A 108 -8.88 8.40 -7.79
C SER A 108 -7.82 8.37 -6.67
N LEU A 109 -8.23 8.02 -5.46
CA LEU A 109 -7.37 7.74 -4.30
C LEU A 109 -7.73 6.36 -3.71
N LEU A 110 -6.72 5.56 -3.38
CA LEU A 110 -6.89 4.26 -2.75
C LEU A 110 -6.36 4.28 -1.33
N LEU A 111 -7.19 3.88 -0.37
CA LEU A 111 -6.77 3.67 1.02
C LEU A 111 -6.01 2.34 1.10
N GLN A 112 -4.68 2.43 1.15
CA GLN A 112 -3.79 1.27 1.10
C GLN A 112 -2.55 1.54 1.95
N GLY A 113 -2.28 0.65 2.91
CA GLY A 113 -1.07 0.73 3.75
C GLY A 113 0.21 0.63 2.92
N LYS A 114 1.27 1.32 3.36
CA LYS A 114 2.56 1.39 2.67
C LYS A 114 3.13 0.03 2.29
N ALA A 115 3.11 -0.93 3.21
CA ALA A 115 3.61 -2.27 2.98
C ALA A 115 2.87 -2.99 1.84
N SER A 116 1.54 -2.86 1.79
CA SER A 116 0.70 -3.43 0.72
C SER A 116 0.95 -2.80 -0.64
N CYS A 117 1.53 -1.59 -0.69
CA CYS A 117 1.93 -0.93 -1.92
C CYS A 117 3.29 -1.40 -2.47
N MET A 118 4.12 -2.08 -1.68
CA MET A 118 5.49 -2.48 -2.06
C MET A 118 5.57 -3.46 -3.25
N PRO A 119 4.72 -4.50 -3.37
CA PRO A 119 4.94 -5.54 -4.38
C PRO A 119 4.88 -5.06 -5.83
N ALA A 120 3.96 -4.14 -6.16
CA ALA A 120 3.76 -3.70 -7.54
C ALA A 120 4.96 -2.87 -8.09
N PRO A 121 5.51 -1.88 -7.36
CA PRO A 121 6.75 -1.20 -7.72
C PRO A 121 7.97 -2.13 -7.77
N VAL A 122 8.04 -3.13 -6.89
CA VAL A 122 9.13 -4.13 -6.92
C VAL A 122 9.06 -4.98 -8.20
N LEU A 123 7.84 -5.33 -8.64
CA LEU A 123 7.65 -6.03 -9.91
C LEU A 123 8.11 -5.16 -11.08
N ALA A 124 7.97 -3.83 -10.95
CA ALA A 124 8.37 -2.83 -11.94
C ALA A 124 7.84 -3.15 -13.36
N PRO A 125 6.52 -3.37 -13.52
CA PRO A 125 5.97 -3.72 -14.83
C PRO A 125 6.11 -2.55 -15.81
N LYS A 126 6.45 -2.85 -17.07
CA LYS A 126 6.58 -1.83 -18.12
C LYS A 126 5.24 -1.64 -18.84
N PRO A 127 4.90 -0.42 -19.28
CA PRO A 127 3.75 -0.20 -20.16
C PRO A 127 3.81 -1.11 -21.39
N GLY A 128 2.73 -1.85 -21.65
CA GLY A 128 2.64 -2.80 -22.77
C GLY A 128 2.92 -4.26 -22.41
N TRP A 129 3.44 -4.55 -21.20
CA TRP A 129 3.61 -5.92 -20.72
C TRP A 129 2.28 -6.67 -20.54
N GLU A 130 2.38 -8.00 -20.56
CA GLU A 130 1.33 -8.88 -20.02
C GLU A 130 1.75 -9.35 -18.63
N VAL A 131 0.88 -9.15 -17.64
CA VAL A 131 1.17 -9.43 -16.22
C VAL A 131 0.05 -10.27 -15.61
N ILE A 132 0.39 -11.16 -14.68
CA ILE A 132 -0.60 -11.84 -13.83
C ILE A 132 -0.56 -11.26 -12.41
N ASP A 133 -1.73 -10.97 -11.84
CA ASP A 133 -1.93 -10.88 -10.40
C ASP A 133 -2.61 -12.18 -9.95
N ALA A 134 -1.84 -13.07 -9.31
CA ALA A 134 -2.23 -14.46 -9.08
C ALA A 134 -3.31 -14.63 -7.98
N CYS A 135 -3.43 -13.65 -7.08
CA CYS A 135 -4.36 -13.66 -5.94
C CYS A 135 -4.90 -12.24 -5.75
N ALA A 136 -5.69 -11.78 -6.72
CA ALA A 136 -5.88 -10.36 -6.98
C ALA A 136 -6.83 -9.63 -6.02
N ALA A 137 -7.83 -10.29 -5.44
CA ALA A 137 -8.83 -9.57 -4.66
C ALA A 137 -8.26 -9.06 -3.32
N PRO A 138 -8.60 -7.83 -2.88
CA PRO A 138 -9.70 -6.99 -3.37
C PRO A 138 -9.38 -6.08 -4.57
N GLY A 139 -8.17 -6.15 -5.15
CA GLY A 139 -7.79 -5.44 -6.37
C GLY A 139 -6.84 -4.26 -6.20
N ASN A 140 -6.45 -3.90 -4.97
CA ASN A 140 -5.62 -2.72 -4.72
C ASN A 140 -4.23 -2.83 -5.37
N LYS A 141 -3.62 -4.03 -5.35
CA LYS A 141 -2.34 -4.32 -6.02
C LYS A 141 -2.51 -4.41 -7.53
N THR A 142 -3.59 -5.03 -8.00
CA THR A 142 -3.96 -5.11 -9.42
C THR A 142 -4.07 -3.72 -10.06
N VAL A 143 -4.80 -2.79 -9.42
CA VAL A 143 -4.94 -1.41 -9.88
C VAL A 143 -3.60 -0.66 -9.79
N HIS A 144 -2.73 -1.03 -8.85
CA HIS A 144 -1.38 -0.45 -8.78
C HIS A 144 -0.55 -0.87 -9.99
N LEU A 145 -0.59 -2.15 -10.37
CA LEU A 145 0.04 -2.63 -11.61
C LEU A 145 -0.50 -1.88 -12.83
N ALA A 146 -1.82 -1.71 -12.92
CA ALA A 146 -2.46 -0.99 -14.03
C ALA A 146 -1.96 0.46 -14.16
N ALA A 147 -1.85 1.16 -13.02
CA ALA A 147 -1.32 2.52 -12.94
C ALA A 147 0.16 2.60 -13.37
N LEU A 148 1.01 1.71 -12.88
CA LEU A 148 2.44 1.65 -13.27
C LEU A 148 2.62 1.35 -14.76
N MET A 149 1.74 0.52 -15.32
CA MET A 149 1.69 0.21 -16.76
C MET A 149 1.03 1.31 -17.59
N LYS A 150 0.62 2.42 -16.99
CA LYS A 150 -0.05 3.57 -17.64
C LYS A 150 -1.29 3.14 -18.45
N GLY A 151 -2.01 2.14 -17.97
CA GLY A 151 -3.19 1.57 -18.65
C GLY A 151 -2.89 0.85 -19.97
N LYS A 152 -1.61 0.55 -20.27
CA LYS A 152 -1.18 -0.16 -21.50
C LYS A 152 -0.85 -1.62 -21.20
N GLY A 153 -0.95 -2.48 -22.22
CA GLY A 153 -0.71 -3.92 -22.05
C GLY A 153 -1.93 -4.64 -21.49
N ARG A 154 -1.71 -5.73 -20.74
CA ARG A 154 -2.79 -6.56 -20.18
C ARG A 154 -2.43 -7.07 -18.79
N ILE A 155 -3.41 -7.08 -17.89
CA ILE A 155 -3.27 -7.68 -16.55
C ILE A 155 -4.33 -8.78 -16.40
N HIS A 156 -3.89 -10.00 -16.13
CA HIS A 156 -4.76 -11.12 -15.78
C HIS A 156 -4.89 -11.20 -14.26
N ALA A 157 -6.04 -10.79 -13.72
CA ALA A 157 -6.30 -10.76 -12.29
C ALA A 157 -7.09 -12.00 -11.87
N CYS A 158 -6.44 -12.92 -11.17
CA CYS A 158 -7.02 -14.21 -10.79
C CYS A 158 -7.54 -14.18 -9.34
N GLU A 159 -8.74 -14.69 -9.11
CA GLU A 159 -9.28 -14.90 -7.77
C GLU A 159 -10.18 -16.15 -7.76
N VAL A 160 -10.00 -17.00 -6.75
CA VAL A 160 -10.70 -18.28 -6.62
C VAL A 160 -12.05 -18.13 -5.92
N ASP A 161 -12.21 -17.14 -5.04
CA ASP A 161 -13.46 -16.93 -4.31
C ASP A 161 -14.43 -16.05 -5.12
N SER A 162 -15.56 -16.62 -5.49
CA SER A 162 -16.61 -15.94 -6.27
C SER A 162 -17.10 -14.61 -5.68
N LYS A 163 -17.16 -14.47 -4.35
CA LYS A 163 -17.59 -13.22 -3.69
C LYS A 163 -16.50 -12.16 -3.76
N ARG A 164 -15.23 -12.56 -3.61
CA ARG A 164 -14.05 -11.71 -3.74
C ARG A 164 -13.85 -11.24 -5.17
N VAL A 165 -14.17 -12.07 -6.17
CA VAL A 165 -14.16 -11.67 -7.59
C VAL A 165 -15.08 -10.47 -7.83
N LEU A 166 -16.26 -10.42 -7.20
CA LEU A 166 -17.17 -9.27 -7.35
C LEU A 166 -16.53 -7.98 -6.80
N ARG A 167 -15.87 -8.06 -5.63
CA ARG A 167 -15.13 -6.92 -5.08
C ARG A 167 -13.95 -6.50 -5.96
N LEU A 168 -13.23 -7.45 -6.52
CA LEU A 168 -12.15 -7.19 -7.46
C LEU A 168 -12.66 -6.44 -8.70
N ARG A 169 -13.76 -6.90 -9.31
CA ARG A 169 -14.38 -6.23 -10.46
C ARG A 169 -14.83 -4.81 -10.13
N ASP A 170 -15.44 -4.61 -8.97
CA ASP A 170 -15.84 -3.28 -8.49
C ASP A 170 -14.64 -2.35 -8.32
N THR A 171 -13.57 -2.81 -7.66
CA THR A 171 -12.32 -2.03 -7.50
C THR A 171 -11.70 -1.68 -8.84
N VAL A 172 -11.61 -2.63 -9.78
CA VAL A 172 -11.05 -2.42 -11.13
C VAL A 172 -11.87 -1.40 -11.92
N SER A 173 -13.19 -1.54 -11.90
CA SER A 173 -14.13 -0.64 -12.57
C SER A 173 -14.04 0.77 -12.01
N ARG A 174 -14.17 0.90 -10.67
CA ARG A 174 -14.07 2.19 -9.96
C ARG A 174 -12.73 2.87 -10.24
N ALA A 175 -11.63 2.13 -10.28
CA ALA A 175 -10.31 2.68 -10.56
C ALA A 175 -10.07 3.05 -12.03
N GLY A 176 -10.97 2.71 -12.96
CA GLY A 176 -10.77 2.95 -14.39
C GLY A 176 -9.66 2.11 -15.02
N ALA A 177 -9.32 0.95 -14.43
CA ALA A 177 -8.24 0.09 -14.90
C ALA A 177 -8.69 -0.80 -16.07
N SER A 178 -8.83 -0.20 -17.26
CA SER A 178 -9.40 -0.85 -18.45
C SER A 178 -8.55 -1.97 -19.05
N ASN A 179 -7.26 -2.05 -18.70
CA ASN A 179 -6.35 -3.10 -19.17
C ASN A 179 -6.35 -4.36 -18.28
N VAL A 180 -7.27 -4.46 -17.31
CA VAL A 180 -7.39 -5.60 -16.39
C VAL A 180 -8.50 -6.54 -16.84
N GLU A 181 -8.16 -7.82 -16.98
CA GLU A 181 -9.06 -8.92 -17.26
C GLU A 181 -9.21 -9.79 -16.01
N VAL A 182 -10.42 -9.87 -15.45
CA VAL A 182 -10.68 -10.59 -14.20
C VAL A 182 -11.10 -12.03 -14.45
N HIS A 183 -10.30 -12.97 -13.93
CA HIS A 183 -10.48 -14.41 -14.05
C HIS A 183 -10.98 -14.98 -12.71
N HIS A 184 -12.17 -15.61 -12.73
CA HIS A 184 -12.61 -16.43 -11.61
C HIS A 184 -12.04 -17.84 -11.78
N GLY A 185 -10.98 -18.16 -11.06
CA GLY A 185 -10.25 -19.39 -11.25
C GLY A 185 -9.07 -19.54 -10.30
N ASP A 186 -8.61 -20.78 -10.19
CA ASP A 186 -7.41 -21.12 -9.44
C ASP A 186 -6.18 -20.87 -10.30
N PHE A 187 -5.28 -20.00 -9.83
CA PHE A 187 -4.02 -19.68 -10.50
C PHE A 187 -3.20 -20.94 -10.79
N LEU A 188 -3.19 -21.93 -9.90
CA LEU A 188 -2.44 -23.19 -10.10
C LEU A 188 -2.96 -24.06 -11.26
N LYS A 189 -4.16 -23.75 -11.78
CA LYS A 189 -4.76 -24.47 -12.91
C LYS A 189 -4.53 -23.78 -14.25
N ILE A 190 -3.87 -22.63 -14.27
CA ILE A 190 -3.52 -21.93 -15.49
C ILE A 190 -2.40 -22.71 -16.19
N ASP A 191 -2.54 -22.95 -17.49
CA ASP A 191 -1.48 -23.55 -18.29
C ASP A 191 -0.52 -22.44 -18.77
N PRO A 192 0.73 -22.39 -18.27
CA PRO A 192 1.66 -21.30 -18.59
C PRO A 192 2.08 -21.27 -20.07
N SER A 193 1.94 -22.39 -20.79
CA SER A 193 2.39 -22.54 -22.17
C SER A 193 1.35 -22.10 -23.21
N LYS A 194 0.10 -21.89 -22.79
CA LYS A 194 -1.02 -21.62 -23.70
C LYS A 194 -1.41 -20.15 -23.70
N SER A 195 -1.91 -19.70 -24.84
CA SER A 195 -2.61 -18.41 -24.95
C SER A 195 -3.81 -18.39 -23.99
N PRO A 196 -4.09 -17.26 -23.31
CA PRO A 196 -3.42 -15.96 -23.43
C PRO A 196 -2.15 -15.80 -22.57
N PHE A 197 -1.75 -16.80 -21.79
CA PHE A 197 -0.76 -16.63 -20.73
C PHE A 197 0.71 -16.84 -21.14
N SER A 198 0.96 -17.38 -22.33
CA SER A 198 2.30 -17.69 -22.82
C SER A 198 3.22 -16.48 -23.01
N LYS A 199 2.67 -15.26 -23.04
CA LYS A 199 3.40 -14.01 -23.20
C LYS A 199 3.53 -13.20 -21.90
N VAL A 200 3.12 -13.75 -20.76
CA VAL A 200 3.21 -13.07 -19.47
C VAL A 200 4.68 -12.85 -19.10
N GLN A 201 5.04 -11.59 -18.85
CA GLN A 201 6.40 -11.14 -18.53
C GLN A 201 6.59 -10.88 -17.04
N GLY A 202 5.51 -10.57 -16.31
CA GLY A 202 5.55 -10.29 -14.89
C GLY A 202 4.46 -11.04 -14.12
N ILE A 203 4.77 -11.53 -12.92
CA ILE A 203 3.76 -12.10 -12.01
C ILE A 203 3.89 -11.48 -10.63
N LEU A 204 2.78 -10.96 -10.11
CA LEU A 204 2.61 -10.60 -8.71
C LEU A 204 1.89 -11.76 -8.00
N LEU A 205 2.54 -12.36 -7.02
CA LEU A 205 2.04 -13.43 -6.20
C LEU A 205 1.94 -12.97 -4.73
N ASP A 206 0.75 -12.54 -4.33
CA ASP A 206 0.39 -12.17 -2.96
C ASP A 206 -0.68 -13.14 -2.41
N PRO A 207 -0.30 -14.40 -2.10
CA PRO A 207 -1.24 -15.46 -1.76
C PRO A 207 -1.82 -15.28 -0.37
N SER A 208 -2.87 -16.07 -0.08
CA SER A 208 -3.40 -16.22 1.27
C SER A 208 -2.28 -16.54 2.26
N CYS A 209 -2.24 -15.77 3.35
CA CYS A 209 -1.23 -15.84 4.40
C CYS A 209 -1.92 -16.00 5.78
N SER A 210 -1.18 -16.31 6.83
CA SER A 210 -1.72 -16.34 8.20
C SER A 210 -2.29 -14.98 8.65
N GLY A 211 -1.75 -13.89 8.11
CA GLY A 211 -2.15 -12.52 8.39
C GLY A 211 -1.55 -11.97 9.69
N SER A 212 -0.53 -12.64 10.25
CA SER A 212 0.13 -12.28 11.50
C SER A 212 0.82 -10.91 11.48
N GLY A 213 1.01 -10.30 10.31
CA GLY A 213 1.53 -8.93 10.18
C GLY A 213 0.46 -7.84 10.24
N THR A 214 -0.84 -8.18 10.14
CA THR A 214 -1.96 -7.21 10.10
C THR A 214 -2.45 -6.77 11.48
N VAL A 215 -1.66 -7.00 12.53
CA VAL A 215 -2.01 -6.77 13.94
C VAL A 215 -2.48 -5.34 14.22
N VAL A 216 -1.92 -4.37 13.48
CA VAL A 216 -2.28 -2.96 13.52
C VAL A 216 -3.74 -2.74 13.10
N GLN A 217 -4.16 -3.38 12.01
CA GLN A 217 -5.48 -3.19 11.43
C GLN A 217 -6.55 -4.02 12.13
N ARG A 218 -6.18 -5.17 12.68
CA ARG A 218 -7.15 -6.10 13.26
C ARG A 218 -7.53 -5.80 14.70
N LEU A 219 -6.79 -4.99 15.46
CA LEU A 219 -7.01 -4.78 16.90
C LEU A 219 -7.15 -6.09 17.72
N ASP A 220 -6.83 -7.25 17.14
CA ASP A 220 -7.08 -8.58 17.72
C ASP A 220 -6.31 -8.80 19.02
N HIS A 221 -5.22 -8.07 19.23
CA HIS A 221 -4.44 -8.08 20.46
C HIS A 221 -5.19 -7.49 21.67
N LEU A 222 -6.29 -6.76 21.46
CA LEU A 222 -7.15 -6.22 22.52
C LEU A 222 -8.25 -7.20 22.96
N LEU A 223 -8.47 -8.30 22.24
CA LEU A 223 -9.43 -9.32 22.65
C LEU A 223 -8.72 -10.31 23.59
N PRO A 224 -9.13 -10.42 24.87
CA PRO A 224 -8.58 -11.41 25.79
C PRO A 224 -9.09 -12.79 25.40
N SER A 225 -8.50 -13.39 24.37
CA SER A 225 -8.86 -14.71 23.85
C SER A 225 -7.64 -15.63 23.79
N SER A 226 -6.85 -15.67 24.86
CA SER A 226 -5.70 -16.60 24.93
C SER A 226 -5.59 -17.22 26.31
N THR A 227 -6.58 -18.01 26.71
CA THR A 227 -6.25 -19.25 27.41
C THR A 227 -5.60 -20.17 26.38
N ALA A 228 -4.27 -20.08 26.28
CA ALA A 228 -3.45 -20.89 25.40
C ALA A 228 -3.44 -22.34 25.93
N GLY A 229 -4.36 -23.16 25.41
CA GLY A 229 -4.22 -24.62 25.44
C GLY A 229 -3.31 -25.05 24.29
N THR A 230 -2.51 -26.09 24.52
CA THR A 230 -1.58 -26.70 23.54
C THR A 230 -2.25 -27.01 22.19
N GLU A 231 -3.51 -27.47 22.22
CA GLU A 231 -4.28 -27.81 21.01
C GLU A 231 -4.49 -26.64 20.03
N LYS A 232 -4.67 -25.41 20.55
CA LYS A 232 -4.84 -24.21 19.69
C LYS A 232 -3.53 -23.80 19.03
N GLN A 233 -2.42 -24.00 19.71
CA GLN A 233 -1.09 -23.69 19.20
C GLN A 233 -0.69 -24.69 18.10
N ASP A 234 -0.97 -25.98 18.30
CA ASP A 234 -0.72 -27.02 17.29
C ASP A 234 -1.55 -26.80 16.03
N ALA A 235 -2.82 -26.40 16.17
CA ALA A 235 -3.68 -26.07 15.04
C ALA A 235 -3.19 -24.84 14.24
N GLU A 236 -2.66 -23.83 14.92
CA GLU A 236 -2.06 -22.65 14.27
C GLU A 236 -0.78 -23.01 13.51
N ILE A 237 0.11 -23.79 14.13
CA ILE A 237 1.34 -24.28 13.50
C ILE A 237 1.01 -25.07 12.23
N HIS A 238 0.07 -26.01 12.31
CA HIS A 238 -0.36 -26.81 11.18
C HIS A 238 -0.99 -25.97 10.07
N ARG A 239 -1.78 -24.95 10.42
CA ARG A 239 -2.35 -23.99 9.45
C ARG A 239 -1.24 -23.23 8.73
N VAL A 240 -0.23 -22.73 9.45
CA VAL A 240 0.91 -22.01 8.87
C VAL A 240 1.68 -22.92 7.91
N GLU A 241 1.90 -24.19 8.25
CA GLU A 241 2.55 -25.17 7.38
C GLU A 241 1.77 -25.43 6.08
N GLN A 242 0.45 -25.61 6.18
CA GLN A 242 -0.40 -25.80 5.00
C GLN A 242 -0.38 -24.58 4.06
N LEU A 243 -0.38 -23.37 4.64
CA LEU A 243 -0.27 -22.13 3.88
C LEU A 243 1.10 -22.04 3.18
N ALA A 244 2.19 -22.32 3.89
CA ALA A 244 3.54 -22.34 3.31
C ALA A 244 3.67 -23.32 2.14
N GLN A 245 3.12 -24.53 2.26
CA GLN A 245 3.11 -25.52 1.16
C GLN A 245 2.30 -25.05 -0.06
N PHE A 246 1.18 -24.35 0.17
CA PHE A 246 0.42 -23.73 -0.92
C PHE A 246 1.23 -22.61 -1.59
N GLN A 247 1.85 -21.74 -0.79
CA GLN A 247 2.67 -20.62 -1.25
C GLN A 247 3.86 -21.09 -2.09
N GLU A 248 4.55 -22.15 -1.65
CA GLU A 248 5.64 -22.80 -2.40
C GLU A 248 5.18 -23.30 -3.77
N ARG A 249 4.06 -24.05 -3.82
CA ARG A 249 3.50 -24.52 -5.09
C ARG A 249 3.11 -23.38 -6.02
N ALA A 250 2.51 -22.32 -5.49
CA ALA A 250 2.13 -21.15 -6.27
C ALA A 250 3.35 -20.41 -6.82
N LEU A 251 4.41 -20.28 -6.04
CA LEU A 251 5.64 -19.62 -6.47
C LEU A 251 6.39 -20.43 -7.52
N LEU A 252 6.49 -21.76 -7.36
CA LEU A 252 7.03 -22.65 -8.40
C LEU A 252 6.21 -22.55 -9.69
N HIS A 253 4.88 -22.52 -9.56
CA HIS A 253 4.00 -22.35 -10.72
C HIS A 253 4.25 -21.02 -11.43
N ALA A 254 4.35 -19.90 -10.69
CA ALA A 254 4.66 -18.60 -11.28
C ALA A 254 6.00 -18.58 -12.04
N LEU A 255 7.01 -19.26 -11.52
CA LEU A 255 8.33 -19.36 -12.17
C LEU A 255 8.35 -20.30 -13.38
N SER A 256 7.31 -21.12 -13.58
CA SER A 256 7.21 -22.03 -14.73
C SER A 256 6.73 -21.36 -16.02
N PHE A 257 6.32 -20.09 -15.96
CA PHE A 257 5.86 -19.36 -17.14
C PHE A 257 7.03 -19.05 -18.09
N PRO A 258 6.90 -19.40 -19.39
CA PRO A 258 8.04 -19.41 -20.31
C PRO A 258 8.60 -18.01 -20.60
N ALA A 259 7.73 -17.00 -20.69
CA ALA A 259 8.11 -15.62 -20.98
C ALA A 259 8.32 -14.75 -19.72
N VAL A 260 8.12 -15.30 -18.52
CA VAL A 260 8.19 -14.51 -17.29
C VAL A 260 9.62 -14.06 -17.04
N GLU A 261 9.82 -12.76 -16.94
CA GLU A 261 11.09 -12.11 -16.64
C GLU A 261 11.21 -11.82 -15.14
N ARG A 262 10.09 -11.53 -14.46
CA ARG A 262 10.06 -11.08 -13.07
C ARG A 262 8.88 -11.68 -12.30
N VAL A 263 9.13 -12.22 -11.11
CA VAL A 263 8.09 -12.67 -10.17
C VAL A 263 8.30 -11.99 -8.83
N VAL A 264 7.26 -11.33 -8.32
CA VAL A 264 7.25 -10.83 -6.95
C VAL A 264 6.40 -11.75 -6.10
N TYR A 265 7.00 -12.26 -5.05
CA TYR A 265 6.32 -12.98 -3.98
C TYR A 265 6.17 -12.06 -2.78
N SER A 266 4.97 -11.96 -2.20
CA SER A 266 4.76 -11.20 -0.97
C SER A 266 3.77 -11.86 -0.03
N THR A 267 3.88 -11.56 1.26
CA THR A 267 2.89 -11.97 2.26
C THR A 267 2.66 -10.88 3.29
N CYS A 268 1.50 -10.97 3.93
CA CYS A 268 1.10 -10.24 5.12
C CYS A 268 1.48 -10.94 6.44
N SER A 269 2.52 -11.79 6.42
CA SER A 269 2.92 -12.65 7.54
C SER A 269 4.28 -12.26 8.11
N LEU A 270 4.42 -12.40 9.43
CA LEU A 270 5.70 -12.31 10.13
C LEU A 270 6.40 -13.68 10.26
N HIS A 271 5.73 -14.78 9.92
CA HIS A 271 6.27 -16.12 10.09
C HIS A 271 7.34 -16.44 9.04
N GLN A 272 8.54 -16.81 9.50
CA GLN A 272 9.63 -17.27 8.63
C GLN A 272 9.20 -18.41 7.69
N ARG A 273 8.35 -19.31 8.20
CA ARG A 273 7.82 -20.47 7.48
C ARG A 273 7.05 -20.10 6.22
N GLU A 274 6.33 -18.98 6.22
CA GLU A 274 5.60 -18.47 5.04
C GLU A 274 6.48 -17.59 4.15
N ASN A 275 7.68 -17.23 4.61
CA ASN A 275 8.50 -16.18 4.00
C ASN A 275 9.82 -16.77 3.53
N GLU A 276 10.86 -16.67 4.36
CA GLU A 276 12.22 -17.09 4.01
C GLU A 276 12.30 -18.59 3.69
N ASP A 277 11.55 -19.44 4.39
CA ASP A 277 11.59 -20.88 4.16
C ASP A 277 10.98 -21.26 2.81
N VAL A 278 9.87 -20.61 2.42
CA VAL A 278 9.27 -20.75 1.07
C VAL A 278 10.26 -20.31 0.01
N VAL A 279 10.85 -19.11 0.16
CA VAL A 279 11.82 -18.58 -0.81
C VAL A 279 13.04 -19.51 -0.93
N LYS A 280 13.59 -19.96 0.20
CA LYS A 280 14.73 -20.87 0.25
C LYS A 280 14.43 -22.20 -0.45
N SER A 281 13.26 -22.78 -0.20
CA SER A 281 12.85 -24.05 -0.84
C SER A 281 12.72 -23.88 -2.35
N VAL A 282 12.04 -22.83 -2.80
CA VAL A 282 11.81 -22.58 -4.22
C VAL A 282 13.10 -22.22 -4.96
N LEU A 283 13.99 -21.44 -4.35
CA LEU A 283 15.23 -21.01 -5.01
C LEU A 283 16.10 -22.20 -5.46
N SER A 284 16.10 -23.30 -4.70
CA SER A 284 16.81 -24.53 -5.07
C SER A 284 16.24 -25.23 -6.32
N GLN A 285 14.99 -24.94 -6.67
CA GLN A 285 14.24 -25.54 -7.78
C GLN A 285 14.07 -24.58 -8.97
N ALA A 286 14.26 -23.27 -8.74
CA ALA A 286 14.01 -22.19 -9.69
C ALA A 286 15.10 -22.08 -10.78
N ARG A 287 15.21 -23.09 -11.65
CA ARG A 287 16.18 -23.09 -12.77
C ARG A 287 15.94 -21.88 -13.67
N GLY A 288 16.99 -21.09 -13.91
CA GLY A 288 16.92 -19.90 -14.75
C GLY A 288 16.43 -18.63 -14.04
N PHE A 289 16.23 -18.65 -12.73
CA PHE A 289 15.92 -17.47 -11.92
C PHE A 289 16.92 -17.28 -10.79
N ARG A 290 17.02 -16.05 -10.30
CA ARG A 290 17.74 -15.69 -9.07
C ARG A 290 17.01 -14.60 -8.31
N LEU A 291 17.40 -14.39 -7.06
CA LEU A 291 16.92 -13.26 -6.27
C LEU A 291 17.56 -11.96 -6.75
N ALA A 292 16.75 -10.90 -6.80
CA ALA A 292 17.23 -9.53 -6.97
C ALA A 292 16.86 -8.72 -5.71
N THR A 293 17.66 -7.70 -5.40
CA THR A 293 17.42 -6.86 -4.22
C THR A 293 16.12 -6.08 -4.39
N ALA A 294 15.07 -6.47 -3.66
CA ALA A 294 13.83 -5.72 -3.59
C ALA A 294 14.04 -4.44 -2.76
N LEU A 295 13.52 -3.31 -3.25
CA LEU A 295 13.62 -1.98 -2.60
C LEU A 295 15.00 -1.71 -1.98
N PRO A 296 16.07 -1.49 -2.76
CA PRO A 296 17.44 -1.40 -2.24
C PRO A 296 17.64 -0.36 -1.12
N LYS A 297 16.85 0.72 -1.14
CA LYS A 297 16.87 1.79 -0.13
C LYS A 297 16.12 1.44 1.17
N TRP A 298 15.29 0.40 1.19
CA TRP A 298 14.70 -0.10 2.43
C TRP A 298 15.83 -0.62 3.33
N PRO A 299 15.80 -0.47 4.66
CA PRO A 299 16.89 -0.93 5.52
C PRO A 299 16.74 -2.39 5.98
N HIS A 300 15.51 -2.82 6.31
CA HIS A 300 15.29 -4.12 6.94
C HIS A 300 15.22 -5.25 5.91
N ARG A 301 15.89 -6.36 6.21
CA ARG A 301 16.05 -7.50 5.29
C ARG A 301 15.41 -8.77 5.82
N GLY A 302 15.38 -9.80 4.97
CA GLY A 302 15.01 -11.16 5.36
C GLY A 302 15.87 -11.69 6.50
N LEU A 303 15.32 -12.66 7.24
CA LEU A 303 16.05 -13.35 8.28
C LEU A 303 17.25 -14.12 7.67
N PRO A 304 18.44 -14.11 8.29
CA PRO A 304 19.67 -14.67 7.70
C PRO A 304 19.71 -16.22 7.80
N VAL A 305 18.70 -16.89 7.24
CA VAL A 305 18.51 -18.35 7.30
C VAL A 305 18.99 -19.09 6.04
N PHE A 306 19.44 -18.33 5.03
CA PHE A 306 20.11 -18.82 3.83
C PHE A 306 20.91 -17.70 3.12
N PRO A 307 21.93 -18.03 2.30
CA PRO A 307 22.63 -17.06 1.46
C PRO A 307 21.67 -16.35 0.49
N GLY A 308 21.67 -15.03 0.48
CA GLY A 308 20.76 -14.21 -0.35
C GLY A 308 19.53 -13.67 0.38
N ALA A 309 19.33 -14.00 1.67
CA ALA A 309 18.24 -13.42 2.47
C ALA A 309 18.31 -11.88 2.59
N ASN A 310 19.49 -11.29 2.37
CA ASN A 310 19.74 -9.86 2.27
C ASN A 310 19.14 -9.19 1.02
N HIS A 311 18.56 -9.95 0.08
CA HIS A 311 17.79 -9.41 -1.05
C HIS A 311 16.29 -9.26 -0.76
N LEU A 312 15.83 -9.89 0.33
CA LEU A 312 14.43 -9.91 0.73
C LEU A 312 14.11 -8.68 1.58
N VAL A 313 12.85 -8.25 1.55
CA VAL A 313 12.35 -7.15 2.37
C VAL A 313 11.44 -7.71 3.46
N ARG A 314 11.67 -7.28 4.71
CA ARG A 314 10.75 -7.45 5.83
C ARG A 314 10.29 -6.11 6.35
N THR A 315 9.06 -6.09 6.84
CA THR A 315 8.51 -4.98 7.59
C THR A 315 7.88 -5.53 8.86
N GLU A 316 8.04 -4.82 9.98
CA GLU A 316 7.56 -5.25 11.29
C GLU A 316 6.90 -4.07 12.02
N PRO A 317 5.70 -4.24 12.63
CA PRO A 317 5.01 -3.15 13.30
C PRO A 317 5.87 -2.44 14.34
N SER A 318 6.53 -3.20 15.23
CA SER A 318 7.33 -2.66 16.32
C SER A 318 8.55 -1.83 15.87
N ARG A 319 9.02 -2.02 14.64
CA ARG A 319 10.25 -1.38 14.12
C ARG A 319 9.96 -0.33 13.06
N ASP A 320 9.00 -0.60 12.19
CA ASP A 320 8.74 0.20 10.98
C ASP A 320 7.50 1.08 11.10
N HIS A 321 6.76 0.97 12.22
CA HIS A 321 5.52 1.71 12.46
C HIS A 321 4.50 1.56 11.31
N MET A 322 4.39 0.35 10.77
CA MET A 322 3.43 -0.03 9.73
C MET A 322 3.13 -1.53 9.76
N ASP A 323 2.23 -2.00 8.90
CA ASP A 323 1.87 -3.42 8.84
C ASP A 323 3.10 -4.32 8.61
N GLY A 324 3.07 -5.50 9.22
CA GLY A 324 4.04 -6.56 9.00
C GLY A 324 3.88 -7.19 7.63
N PHE A 325 4.97 -7.32 6.89
CA PHE A 325 4.93 -7.69 5.48
C PHE A 325 6.28 -8.24 5.00
N PHE A 326 6.23 -9.01 3.92
CA PHE A 326 7.39 -9.64 3.31
C PHE A 326 7.34 -9.47 1.79
N VAL A 327 8.49 -9.21 1.16
CA VAL A 327 8.61 -9.14 -0.30
C VAL A 327 9.91 -9.81 -0.77
N ALA A 328 9.79 -10.68 -1.77
CA ALA A 328 10.89 -11.28 -2.51
C ALA A 328 10.73 -11.04 -4.01
N LEU A 329 11.82 -10.74 -4.71
CA LEU A 329 11.84 -10.55 -6.16
C LEU A 329 12.73 -11.60 -6.81
N PHE A 330 12.14 -12.40 -7.69
CA PHE A 330 12.85 -13.30 -8.59
C PHE A 330 12.95 -12.64 -9.97
N VAL A 331 14.13 -12.70 -10.56
CA VAL A 331 14.40 -12.23 -11.93
C VAL A 331 15.00 -13.37 -12.75
N ARG A 332 14.61 -13.46 -14.03
CA ARG A 332 15.20 -14.42 -14.97
C ARG A 332 16.68 -14.08 -15.15
N LYS A 333 17.55 -15.10 -15.11
CA LYS A 333 18.98 -14.96 -15.42
C LYS A 333 19.13 -14.59 -16.90
N GLU A 334 19.99 -13.62 -17.20
CA GLU A 334 20.38 -13.31 -18.58
C GLU A 334 21.45 -14.31 -19.06
N ASP A 335 21.56 -14.51 -20.38
CA ASP A 335 22.62 -15.34 -20.95
C ASP A 335 23.98 -14.71 -20.64
N GLY A 336 24.78 -15.36 -19.78
CA GLY A 336 26.09 -14.88 -19.33
C GLY A 336 26.16 -14.45 -17.86
N ASP A 337 25.04 -14.46 -17.13
CA ASP A 337 25.02 -14.21 -15.68
C ASP A 337 25.70 -15.41 -14.97
N SER A 338 26.86 -15.15 -14.34
CA SER A 338 27.49 -16.15 -13.48
C SER A 338 26.62 -16.37 -12.23
N ASP A 339 26.64 -17.57 -11.64
CA ASP A 339 25.82 -17.89 -10.46
C ASP A 339 26.09 -16.98 -9.24
N ASP A 340 27.16 -16.16 -9.30
CA ASP A 340 27.61 -15.25 -8.24
C ASP A 340 27.25 -13.76 -8.46
N GLU A 341 26.69 -13.35 -9.61
CA GLU A 341 26.37 -11.93 -9.86
C GLU A 341 24.90 -11.57 -9.54
N LEU A 342 24.75 -10.75 -8.50
CA LEU A 342 23.48 -10.31 -7.92
C LEU A 342 23.11 -8.92 -8.47
N THR A 343 22.02 -8.80 -9.23
CA THR A 343 21.59 -7.47 -9.73
C THR A 343 20.86 -6.65 -8.68
N ILE A 344 21.37 -5.44 -8.45
CA ILE A 344 20.64 -4.33 -7.84
C ILE A 344 19.73 -3.74 -8.93
N VAL A 345 18.41 -3.84 -8.75
CA VAL A 345 17.48 -3.17 -9.67
C VAL A 345 17.21 -1.77 -9.12
N PRO A 346 17.59 -0.69 -9.84
CA PRO A 346 17.20 0.65 -9.44
C PRO A 346 15.67 0.79 -9.55
N VAL A 347 15.05 1.39 -8.53
CA VAL A 347 13.68 1.90 -8.65
C VAL A 347 13.77 3.03 -9.68
N GLN A 348 13.25 2.80 -10.88
CA GLN A 348 13.39 3.75 -11.98
C GLN A 348 12.80 5.12 -11.58
N ASP A 349 13.62 6.16 -11.65
CA ASP A 349 13.16 7.53 -11.77
C ASP A 349 12.38 7.65 -13.09
N ILE A 350 11.05 7.75 -13.00
CA ILE A 350 10.17 7.97 -14.16
C ILE A 350 10.07 9.49 -14.38
N PRO A 351 10.19 9.99 -15.62
CA PRO A 351 10.24 11.43 -15.88
C PRO A 351 9.02 12.15 -15.32
N SER A 352 9.27 13.22 -14.58
CA SER A 352 8.29 14.25 -14.25
C SER A 352 7.68 14.79 -15.55
N ASN A 353 6.34 14.79 -15.64
CA ASN A 353 5.58 15.45 -16.70
C ASN A 353 6.08 16.89 -16.89
N GLU A 354 6.75 17.18 -18.01
CA GLU A 354 6.77 18.53 -18.58
C GLU A 354 5.64 18.67 -19.60
N GLU A 355 5.04 19.85 -19.56
CA GLU A 355 3.83 20.25 -20.26
C GLU A 355 3.95 20.14 -21.79
N SER A 356 2.89 19.64 -22.42
CA SER A 356 2.71 19.73 -23.87
C SER A 356 2.35 21.17 -24.26
N LYS A 357 3.23 21.83 -25.01
CA LYS A 357 2.86 22.93 -25.91
C LYS A 357 3.34 22.61 -27.31
N ALA A 358 2.40 22.60 -28.24
CA ALA A 358 2.66 22.41 -29.66
C ALA A 358 3.05 23.73 -30.34
N SER A 359 3.87 23.56 -31.39
CA SER A 359 3.99 24.32 -32.63
C SER A 359 5.19 25.27 -32.85
N ASN A 360 5.94 24.87 -33.88
CA ASN A 360 6.61 25.61 -34.96
C ASN A 360 8.12 25.96 -34.95
N SER A 361 8.76 25.36 -35.97
CA SER A 361 9.87 25.79 -36.84
C SER A 361 11.29 25.92 -36.28
N SER A 362 12.20 25.19 -36.91
CA SER A 362 13.67 25.37 -36.92
C SER A 362 14.12 25.84 -38.33
N PRO A 363 15.40 26.19 -38.57
CA PRO A 363 16.49 26.49 -37.64
C PRO A 363 17.31 27.75 -38.05
N GLN A 364 18.05 28.35 -37.11
CA GLN A 364 19.35 28.97 -37.44
C GLN A 364 20.25 29.13 -36.20
N SER A 365 21.54 28.98 -36.46
CA SER A 365 22.68 28.78 -35.56
C SER A 365 23.34 30.07 -35.08
N VAL A 366 23.63 30.21 -33.77
CA VAL A 366 24.77 31.00 -33.24
C VAL A 366 25.27 30.39 -31.91
N LYS A 367 26.59 30.46 -31.70
CA LYS A 367 27.43 29.94 -30.60
C LYS A 367 27.37 30.80 -29.30
N PRO A 368 28.03 30.38 -28.19
CA PRO A 368 27.51 30.49 -26.81
C PRO A 368 28.03 31.69 -26.00
N GLU A 369 27.23 32.15 -25.03
CA GLU A 369 27.69 33.05 -23.94
C GLU A 369 27.13 32.66 -22.56
N SER A 370 28.07 32.56 -21.62
CA SER A 370 28.04 32.74 -20.14
C SER A 370 26.78 32.45 -19.32
N VAL A 371 26.95 31.50 -18.41
CA VAL A 371 26.10 31.20 -17.25
C VAL A 371 26.46 32.14 -16.09
N GLU A 372 25.51 32.94 -15.57
CA GLU A 372 25.54 33.43 -14.19
C GLU A 372 24.18 33.99 -13.69
N ASN A 373 23.76 33.51 -12.52
CA ASN A 373 22.94 34.18 -11.49
C ASN A 373 21.54 34.75 -11.84
N HIS A 374 20.52 33.89 -11.89
CA HIS A 374 19.10 34.33 -11.90
C HIS A 374 18.20 33.83 -10.74
N GLU A 375 18.68 32.94 -9.86
CA GLU A 375 17.87 32.42 -8.73
C GLU A 375 17.92 33.29 -7.45
N ALA A 376 19.04 33.95 -7.16
CA ALA A 376 19.19 34.77 -5.96
C ALA A 376 18.24 36.00 -5.91
N GLY A 377 17.84 36.52 -7.07
CA GLY A 377 16.95 37.69 -7.20
C GLY A 377 15.46 37.39 -6.92
N LYS A 378 15.00 36.14 -7.12
CA LYS A 378 13.60 35.76 -6.87
C LYS A 378 13.32 35.51 -5.38
N LEU A 379 14.27 34.88 -4.68
CA LEU A 379 14.21 34.65 -3.23
C LEU A 379 14.19 35.95 -2.43
N SER A 380 14.96 36.98 -2.84
CA SER A 380 15.00 38.28 -2.16
C SER A 380 13.70 39.08 -2.31
N LYS A 381 13.05 39.04 -3.49
CA LYS A 381 11.74 39.68 -3.73
C LYS A 381 10.60 39.00 -2.95
N LEU A 382 10.62 37.67 -2.82
CA LEU A 382 9.60 36.94 -2.08
C LEU A 382 9.68 37.21 -0.56
N ARG A 383 10.91 37.26 -0.01
CA ARG A 383 11.16 37.60 1.41
C ARG A 383 10.71 39.03 1.73
N ARG A 384 10.97 40.00 0.83
CA ARG A 384 10.54 41.40 1.00
C ARG A 384 9.01 41.58 0.96
N ARG A 385 8.31 40.78 0.14
CA ARG A 385 6.83 40.76 0.10
C ARG A 385 6.22 40.14 1.37
N LYS A 386 6.85 39.11 1.94
CA LYS A 386 6.41 38.47 3.19
C LYS A 386 6.56 39.42 4.39
N LEU A 387 7.69 40.12 4.49
CA LEU A 387 7.95 41.14 5.53
C LEU A 387 7.00 42.35 5.45
N LYS A 388 6.64 42.82 4.25
CA LYS A 388 5.63 43.90 4.09
C LYS A 388 4.22 43.46 4.52
N ARG A 389 3.83 42.21 4.26
CA ARG A 389 2.53 41.67 4.69
C ARG A 389 2.45 41.49 6.21
N GLN A 390 3.54 41.08 6.84
CA GLN A 390 3.60 40.91 8.30
C GLN A 390 3.50 42.25 9.03
N ARG A 391 4.24 43.28 8.60
CA ARG A 391 4.13 44.65 9.16
C ARG A 391 2.75 45.26 8.99
N LYS A 392 2.04 44.98 7.88
CA LYS A 392 0.69 45.48 7.64
C LYS A 392 -0.36 44.78 8.53
N LYS A 393 -0.11 43.53 8.94
CA LYS A 393 -0.95 42.78 9.89
C LYS A 393 -0.74 43.26 11.33
N GLU A 394 0.50 43.56 11.70
CA GLU A 394 0.83 44.12 13.02
C GLU A 394 0.29 45.55 13.21
N GLN A 395 0.32 46.39 12.16
CA GLN A 395 -0.30 47.73 12.21
C GLN A 395 -1.83 47.70 12.27
N ALA A 396 -2.49 46.69 11.68
CA ALA A 396 -3.94 46.52 11.78
C ALA A 396 -4.39 45.99 13.16
N ALA A 397 -3.53 45.23 13.85
CA ALA A 397 -3.81 44.74 15.20
C ALA A 397 -3.60 45.81 16.30
N ALA A 398 -2.81 46.86 16.02
CA ALA A 398 -2.55 47.97 16.94
C ALA A 398 -3.63 49.06 16.92
N ALA A 399 -4.50 49.09 15.91
CA ALA A 399 -5.64 49.99 15.83
C ALA A 399 -6.88 49.31 16.43
N GLY A 400 -7.08 49.46 17.74
CA GLY A 400 -8.29 48.99 18.42
C GLY A 400 -9.57 49.71 17.94
N PRO A 401 -10.77 49.17 18.23
CA PRO A 401 -12.02 49.69 17.70
C PRO A 401 -12.33 51.08 18.27
N ALA A 402 -12.65 52.03 17.39
CA ALA A 402 -13.15 53.35 17.78
C ALA A 402 -14.52 53.20 18.45
N LYS A 403 -14.65 53.74 19.66
CA LYS A 403 -15.94 53.93 20.35
C LYS A 403 -16.77 54.96 19.59
N GLU A 404 -17.94 54.56 19.09
CA GLU A 404 -19.03 55.50 18.81
C GLU A 404 -19.79 55.78 20.11
N ALA A 405 -19.89 57.06 20.46
CA ALA A 405 -20.69 57.60 21.54
C ALA A 405 -21.70 58.60 20.95
N SER A 406 -22.91 58.57 21.53
CA SER A 406 -24.01 59.55 21.49
C SER A 406 -24.66 59.89 20.15
N SER A 407 -25.94 59.54 19.99
CA SER A 407 -27.08 60.45 20.23
C SER A 407 -28.34 59.63 20.50
#